data_AF-A0A7X8LT06-F1
#
_entry.id   AF-A0A7X8LT06-F1
#
_cell.length_a   1.000
_cell.length_b   1.000
_cell.length_c   1.000
_cell.angle_alpha   90.00
_cell.angle_beta   90.00
_cell.angle_gamma   90.00
#
_symmetry.space_group_name_H-M   'P 1'
#
loop_
_entity.id
_entity.type
_entity.pdbx_description
1 polymer ?
#
loop_
_entity_poly.entity_id
_entity_poly.type
_entity_poly.pdbx_seq_one_letter_code
_entity_poly.pdbx_strand_id
1 'polypeptide(L)'
;MKKLCLALLLCACCSASAKAGEDLGTDVGIAFVPSTNWASGQFLSYHEYLDLDFDTTKFTTYEGSIWHKSGLSLGVKADLDDNFVGRAQKIMGYLGYKRFMLRMQDGDLRGTARWNGPAAGGPASTSFNSKFSSVDLLMWGKSDFFYGVGYASYEVPMQVNTEVLNGAGNIVYGNAVYATNAKVKSYAFLFGFDTMQKALRDEASNGFGFWAYTQDRFGVGTLELSDDAVDRAETSNPGRKAMSHNLFSGMVDYDLTLGMYWTANPKKKARVALGLGYMFSGEMVVPWGGGQLTDSSQLRLAPMPYIYRHGVVMKASVKW
;
A
#
# COMPACT_ATOMS: atom_id res chain seq x y z
N MET A 1 -17.15 16.17 -6.94
CA MET A 1 -18.13 15.84 -8.01
C MET A 1 -17.62 16.06 -9.43
N LYS A 2 -17.05 17.21 -9.83
CA LYS A 2 -16.61 17.44 -11.22
C LYS A 2 -15.49 16.50 -11.74
N LYS A 3 -14.64 15.94 -10.85
CA LYS A 3 -13.59 14.96 -11.22
C LYS A 3 -14.13 13.54 -11.50
N LEU A 4 -15.29 13.18 -10.94
CA LEU A 4 -15.93 11.86 -11.12
C LEU A 4 -16.55 11.73 -12.53
N CYS A 5 -17.13 12.82 -13.05
CA CYS A 5 -17.72 12.83 -14.39
C CYS A 5 -16.67 12.75 -15.50
N LEU A 6 -15.48 13.34 -15.31
CA LEU A 6 -14.43 13.32 -16.34
C LEU A 6 -13.82 11.91 -16.51
N ALA A 7 -13.69 11.14 -15.43
CA ALA A 7 -13.21 9.76 -15.47
C ALA A 7 -14.24 8.80 -16.10
N LEU A 8 -15.53 9.01 -15.87
CA LEU A 8 -16.61 8.24 -16.51
C LEU A 8 -16.70 8.52 -18.02
N LEU A 9 -16.41 9.74 -18.47
CA LEU A 9 -16.41 10.12 -19.89
C LEU A 9 -15.23 9.51 -20.69
N LEU A 10 -14.07 9.33 -20.05
CA LEU A 10 -12.90 8.70 -20.70
C LEU A 10 -13.07 7.18 -20.88
N CYS A 11 -13.81 6.50 -20.01
CA CYS A 11 -14.15 5.07 -20.18
C CYS A 11 -15.12 4.79 -21.34
N ALA A 12 -15.89 5.78 -21.79
CA ALA A 12 -16.90 5.60 -22.84
C ALA A 12 -16.31 5.55 -24.27
N CYS A 13 -15.07 5.99 -24.49
CA CYS A 13 -14.51 6.15 -25.83
C CYS A 13 -13.74 4.94 -26.38
N CYS A 14 -13.50 3.89 -25.58
CA CYS A 14 -12.71 2.71 -26.00
C CYS A 14 -13.58 1.45 -26.19
N SER A 15 -14.52 1.51 -27.11
CA SER A 15 -15.34 0.36 -27.52
C SER A 15 -14.68 -0.41 -28.67
N ALA A 16 -13.58 -1.11 -28.39
CA ALA A 16 -13.06 -2.14 -29.29
C ALA A 16 -13.43 -3.52 -28.74
N SER A 17 -14.18 -4.29 -29.54
CA SER A 17 -14.67 -5.65 -29.26
C SER A 17 -13.60 -6.57 -28.68
N ALA A 18 -13.70 -6.86 -27.39
CA ALA A 18 -13.13 -8.04 -26.78
C ALA A 18 -14.32 -8.86 -26.24
N LYS A 19 -14.53 -10.06 -26.80
CA LYS A 19 -15.41 -11.09 -26.23
C LYS A 19 -14.86 -11.44 -24.85
N ALA A 20 -15.40 -10.82 -23.81
CA ALA A 20 -15.25 -11.30 -22.44
C ALA A 20 -16.14 -12.55 -22.33
N GLY A 21 -15.56 -13.70 -21.99
CA GLY A 21 -16.35 -14.86 -21.57
C GLY A 21 -17.22 -14.44 -20.38
N GLU A 22 -18.52 -14.73 -20.47
CA GLU A 22 -19.52 -14.28 -19.51
C GLU A 22 -19.35 -14.98 -18.15
N ASP A 23 -18.48 -14.42 -17.31
CA ASP A 23 -18.34 -14.84 -15.92
C ASP A 23 -19.41 -14.10 -15.08
N LEU A 24 -20.57 -14.75 -14.93
CA LEU A 24 -21.73 -14.23 -14.18
C LEU A 24 -21.75 -14.84 -12.79
N GLY A 25 -22.13 -14.05 -11.79
CA GLY A 25 -22.37 -14.57 -10.44
C GLY A 25 -22.04 -13.58 -9.35
N THR A 26 -22.21 -14.05 -8.13
CA THR A 26 -21.80 -13.39 -6.90
C THR A 26 -20.67 -14.17 -6.29
N ASP A 27 -19.59 -13.49 -5.89
CA ASP A 27 -18.56 -14.09 -5.05
C ASP A 27 -18.52 -13.40 -3.68
N VAL A 28 -18.28 -14.19 -2.65
CA VAL A 28 -18.06 -13.72 -1.28
C VAL A 28 -16.85 -14.44 -0.72
N GLY A 29 -15.98 -13.70 -0.07
CA GLY A 29 -14.78 -14.22 0.56
C GLY A 29 -14.58 -13.67 1.96
N ILE A 30 -13.92 -14.47 2.79
CA ILE A 30 -13.41 -14.07 4.08
C ILE A 30 -11.94 -14.48 4.10
N ALA A 31 -11.06 -13.53 4.38
CA ALA A 31 -9.67 -13.83 4.68
C ALA A 31 -9.37 -13.46 6.13
N PHE A 32 -8.54 -14.25 6.78
CA PHE A 32 -8.16 -14.09 8.17
C PHE A 32 -6.65 -14.20 8.31
N VAL A 33 -6.06 -13.18 8.92
CA VAL A 33 -4.64 -13.10 9.28
C VAL A 33 -4.56 -13.13 10.80
N PRO A 34 -4.30 -14.30 11.42
CA PRO A 34 -4.35 -14.48 12.88
C PRO A 34 -3.25 -13.76 13.64
N SER A 35 -2.16 -13.40 12.95
CA SER A 35 -1.06 -12.60 13.47
C SER A 35 -0.23 -12.09 12.30
N THR A 36 0.13 -10.82 12.36
CA THR A 36 1.03 -10.12 11.46
C THR A 36 2.16 -9.54 12.27
N ASN A 37 3.39 -9.82 11.86
CA ASN A 37 4.57 -9.13 12.38
C ASN A 37 4.81 -7.90 11.51
N TRP A 38 4.88 -6.75 12.15
CA TRP A 38 5.28 -5.49 11.51
C TRP A 38 6.73 -5.18 11.87
N ALA A 39 7.40 -4.53 10.95
CA ALA A 39 8.69 -3.92 11.19
C ALA A 39 8.84 -2.68 10.31
N SER A 40 9.62 -1.74 10.80
CA SER A 40 10.01 -0.54 10.08
C SER A 40 11.53 -0.39 10.15
N GLY A 41 12.10 0.22 9.13
CA GLY A 41 13.53 0.46 9.05
C GLY A 41 13.89 1.50 8.01
N GLN A 42 15.18 1.53 7.68
CA GLN A 42 15.73 2.33 6.58
C GLN A 42 16.25 1.40 5.50
N PHE A 43 15.90 1.65 4.23
CA PHE A 43 16.31 0.77 3.13
C PHE A 43 17.84 0.73 2.93
N LEU A 44 18.53 1.82 3.25
CA LEU A 44 19.98 1.91 3.24
C LEU A 44 20.52 1.79 4.67
N SER A 45 21.77 1.34 4.81
CA SER A 45 22.45 1.02 6.07
C SER A 45 22.71 2.26 6.96
N TYR A 46 21.63 2.88 7.43
CA TYR A 46 21.58 3.98 8.37
C TYR A 46 21.38 3.47 9.79
N HIS A 47 21.72 4.28 10.79
CA HIS A 47 21.26 4.02 12.15
C HIS A 47 19.73 4.16 12.21
N GLU A 48 19.05 3.09 12.58
CA GLU A 48 17.61 3.05 12.72
C GLU A 48 17.22 3.55 14.12
N TYR A 49 16.62 4.73 14.17
CA TYR A 49 16.15 5.36 15.39
C TYR A 49 14.64 5.30 15.54
N LEU A 50 13.90 5.11 14.44
CA LEU A 50 12.45 5.05 14.46
C LEU A 50 11.94 3.60 14.42
N ASP A 51 11.16 3.24 15.43
CA ASP A 51 10.39 2.00 15.50
C ASP A 51 8.90 2.32 15.40
N LEU A 52 8.19 1.62 14.52
CA LEU A 52 6.75 1.76 14.30
C LEU A 52 6.01 0.51 14.79
N ASP A 53 5.31 0.67 15.90
CA ASP A 53 4.45 -0.35 16.51
C ASP A 53 3.01 -0.11 16.03
N PHE A 54 2.60 -0.81 14.97
CA PHE A 54 1.25 -0.67 14.41
C PHE A 54 0.22 -1.38 15.31
N ASP A 55 -0.89 -0.71 15.61
CA ASP A 55 -1.95 -1.26 16.47
C ASP A 55 -2.53 -2.55 15.89
N THR A 56 -2.46 -2.70 14.57
CA THR A 56 -3.09 -3.80 13.86
C THR A 56 -2.18 -4.99 13.64
N THR A 57 -2.24 -5.94 14.57
CA THR A 57 -1.52 -7.20 14.47
C THR A 57 -2.36 -8.33 13.87
N LYS A 58 -3.67 -8.11 13.66
CA LYS A 58 -4.62 -9.14 13.19
C LYS A 58 -5.72 -8.52 12.36
N PHE A 59 -6.09 -9.20 11.27
CA PHE A 59 -7.06 -8.69 10.32
C PHE A 59 -8.05 -9.79 9.94
N THR A 60 -9.34 -9.45 9.96
CA THR A 60 -10.36 -10.19 9.23
C THR A 60 -10.86 -9.34 8.08
N THR A 61 -10.68 -9.84 6.87
CA THR A 61 -11.12 -9.22 5.64
C THR A 61 -12.40 -9.88 5.19
N TYR A 62 -13.44 -9.09 4.95
CA TYR A 62 -14.65 -9.53 4.26
C TYR A 62 -14.65 -8.94 2.86
N GLU A 63 -14.83 -9.76 1.84
CA GLU A 63 -14.97 -9.33 0.45
C GLU A 63 -16.25 -9.89 -0.15
N GLY A 64 -16.89 -9.10 -1.01
CA GLY A 64 -18.07 -9.53 -1.75
C GLY A 64 -18.19 -8.78 -3.07
N SER A 65 -18.64 -9.47 -4.10
CA SER A 65 -18.82 -8.88 -5.41
C SER A 65 -19.92 -9.51 -6.22
N ILE A 66 -20.50 -8.70 -7.12
CA ILE A 66 -21.60 -9.08 -7.99
C ILE A 66 -21.19 -8.74 -9.43
N TRP A 67 -21.39 -9.70 -10.33
CA TRP A 67 -21.10 -9.60 -11.77
C TRP A 67 -22.39 -9.72 -12.58
N HIS A 68 -22.65 -8.72 -13.41
CA HIS A 68 -23.84 -8.63 -14.24
C HIS A 68 -23.54 -8.95 -15.71
N LYS A 69 -24.54 -9.46 -16.44
CA LYS A 69 -24.47 -9.81 -17.89
C LYS A 69 -24.01 -8.69 -18.80
N SER A 70 -24.24 -7.44 -18.41
CA SER A 70 -23.76 -6.27 -19.15
C SER A 70 -22.24 -6.07 -19.10
N GLY A 71 -21.53 -6.90 -18.34
CA GLY A 71 -20.11 -6.73 -18.01
C GLY A 71 -19.88 -5.76 -16.86
N LEU A 72 -20.93 -5.23 -16.24
CA LEU A 72 -20.82 -4.39 -15.03
C LEU A 72 -20.54 -5.28 -13.82
N SER A 73 -19.61 -4.88 -12.96
CA SER A 73 -19.43 -5.49 -11.64
C SER A 73 -19.31 -4.46 -10.54
N LEU A 74 -19.74 -4.83 -9.33
CA LEU A 74 -19.62 -4.02 -8.13
C LEU A 74 -19.11 -4.93 -7.02
N GLY A 75 -18.17 -4.44 -6.23
CA GLY A 75 -17.76 -5.17 -5.04
C GLY A 75 -17.27 -4.26 -3.93
N VAL A 76 -17.22 -4.83 -2.74
CA VAL A 76 -16.76 -4.18 -1.52
C VAL A 76 -15.85 -5.15 -0.78
N LYS A 77 -14.77 -4.61 -0.21
CA LYS A 77 -13.85 -5.29 0.67
C LYS A 77 -13.66 -4.44 1.92
N ALA A 78 -13.77 -5.03 3.10
CA ALA A 78 -13.60 -4.36 4.37
C ALA A 78 -12.61 -5.14 5.23
N ASP A 79 -11.55 -4.46 5.68
CA ASP A 79 -10.58 -5.00 6.63
C ASP A 79 -10.98 -4.53 8.03
N LEU A 80 -11.27 -5.50 8.91
CA LEU A 80 -11.66 -5.29 10.30
C LEU A 80 -10.55 -5.79 11.23
N ASP A 81 -10.25 -4.98 12.23
CA ASP A 81 -9.27 -5.32 13.27
C ASP A 81 -9.90 -6.02 14.46
N ASP A 82 -9.04 -6.71 15.23
CA ASP A 82 -9.39 -7.60 16.34
C ASP A 82 -10.06 -6.87 17.52
N ASN A 83 -11.36 -6.60 17.37
CA ASN A 83 -12.34 -6.59 18.44
C ASN A 83 -13.66 -7.15 17.87
N PHE A 84 -14.37 -7.99 18.63
CA PHE A 84 -15.71 -8.54 18.29
C PHE A 84 -16.81 -7.44 18.14
N VAL A 85 -16.41 -6.16 18.31
CA VAL A 85 -17.18 -4.92 18.10
C VAL A 85 -16.53 -4.09 16.96
N GLY A 86 -15.90 -4.76 16.00
CA GLY A 86 -14.83 -4.28 15.11
C GLY A 86 -14.95 -2.87 14.55
N ARG A 87 -13.85 -2.11 14.62
CA ARG A 87 -13.68 -0.86 13.88
C ARG A 87 -13.17 -1.21 12.48
N ALA A 88 -13.89 -0.80 11.44
CA ALA A 88 -13.38 -0.89 10.08
C ALA A 88 -12.15 0.00 9.94
N GLN A 89 -11.01 -0.61 9.61
CA GLN A 89 -9.75 0.11 9.42
C GLN A 89 -9.52 0.47 7.97
N LYS A 90 -10.05 -0.35 7.06
CA LYS A 90 -9.95 -0.10 5.63
C LYS A 90 -11.21 -0.54 4.92
N ILE A 91 -11.74 0.31 4.06
CA ILE A 91 -12.86 0.00 3.18
C ILE A 91 -12.39 0.23 1.75
N MET A 92 -12.65 -0.74 0.91
CA MET A 92 -12.37 -0.70 -0.52
C MET A 92 -13.66 -1.00 -1.27
N GLY A 93 -14.06 -0.07 -2.14
CA GLY A 93 -15.11 -0.31 -3.12
C GLY A 93 -14.50 -0.49 -4.50
N TYR A 94 -15.13 -1.27 -5.35
CA TYR A 94 -14.77 -1.30 -6.76
C TYR A 94 -15.97 -1.37 -7.70
N LEU A 95 -15.80 -0.75 -8.85
CA LEU A 95 -16.74 -0.72 -9.97
C LEU A 95 -16.02 -1.23 -11.21
N GLY A 96 -16.45 -2.38 -11.73
CA GLY A 96 -15.91 -2.97 -12.94
C GLY A 96 -16.81 -2.75 -14.15
N TYR A 97 -16.19 -2.63 -15.32
CA TYR A 97 -16.85 -2.72 -16.61
C TYR A 97 -15.97 -3.51 -17.59
N LYS A 98 -16.46 -4.69 -18.00
CA LYS A 98 -15.73 -5.66 -18.81
C LYS A 98 -14.37 -5.99 -18.16
N ARG A 99 -13.28 -5.68 -18.87
CA ARG A 99 -11.91 -5.90 -18.38
C ARG A 99 -11.38 -4.79 -17.47
N PHE A 100 -12.09 -3.68 -17.32
CA PHE A 100 -11.64 -2.56 -16.49
C PHE A 100 -12.25 -2.62 -15.09
N MET A 101 -11.50 -2.18 -14.09
CA MET A 101 -11.94 -2.08 -12.71
C MET A 101 -11.41 -0.78 -12.10
N LEU A 102 -12.32 0.06 -11.61
CA LEU A 102 -12.00 1.19 -10.77
C LEU A 102 -12.10 0.76 -9.31
N ARG A 103 -11.02 0.90 -8.56
CA ARG A 103 -10.91 0.54 -7.15
C ARG A 103 -10.64 1.80 -6.34
N MET A 104 -11.43 2.02 -5.30
CA MET A 104 -11.26 3.13 -4.36
C MET A 104 -11.09 2.54 -2.97
N GLN A 105 -10.09 2.99 -2.25
CA GLN A 105 -9.76 2.52 -0.91
C GLN A 105 -9.58 3.71 0.01
N ASP A 106 -10.15 3.64 1.20
CA ASP A 106 -9.98 4.60 2.27
C ASP A 106 -9.75 3.84 3.58
N GLY A 107 -8.95 4.40 4.48
CA GLY A 107 -8.66 3.77 5.76
C GLY A 107 -7.81 4.65 6.66
N ASP A 108 -7.37 4.07 7.77
CA ASP A 108 -6.51 4.71 8.75
C ASP A 108 -5.24 3.88 8.99
N LEU A 109 -4.09 4.55 9.11
CA LEU A 109 -2.83 3.99 9.60
C LEU A 109 -2.68 4.42 11.07
N ARG A 110 -2.65 3.44 11.98
CA ARG A 110 -2.61 3.68 13.42
C ARG A 110 -1.51 2.89 14.10
N GLY A 111 -0.94 3.51 15.12
CA GLY A 111 0.08 2.87 15.93
C GLY A 111 0.79 3.85 16.84
N THR A 112 1.92 3.40 17.35
CA THR A 112 2.83 4.18 18.17
C THR A 112 4.20 4.22 17.51
N ALA A 113 4.70 5.42 17.25
CA ALA A 113 6.06 5.66 16.79
C ALA A 113 6.97 5.91 17.99
N ARG A 114 8.08 5.17 18.09
CA ARG A 114 9.09 5.30 19.15
C ARG A 114 10.40 5.79 18.55
N TRP A 115 10.95 6.87 19.13
CA TRP A 115 12.24 7.44 18.76
C TRP A 115 13.31 7.03 19.76
N ASN A 116 14.27 6.24 19.28
CA ASN A 116 15.41 5.70 20.04
C ASN A 116 16.73 6.43 19.74
N GLY A 117 16.67 7.51 18.95
CA GLY A 117 17.84 8.32 18.61
C GLY A 117 18.20 9.37 19.65
N PRO A 118 19.28 10.13 19.43
CA PRO A 118 19.61 11.29 20.25
C PRO A 118 18.42 12.25 20.36
N ALA A 119 18.32 12.96 21.49
CA ALA A 119 17.24 13.89 21.77
C ALA A 119 17.30 15.10 20.81
N ALA A 120 16.61 14.98 19.66
CA ALA A 120 16.47 16.04 18.66
C ALA A 120 15.20 16.88 18.86
N GLY A 121 14.82 17.12 20.13
CA GLY A 121 13.66 17.95 20.48
C GLY A 121 12.28 17.34 20.20
N GLY A 122 12.21 16.08 19.78
CA GLY A 122 10.95 15.35 19.56
C GLY A 122 10.52 14.48 20.75
N PRO A 123 9.24 14.08 20.83
CA PRO A 123 8.79 13.14 21.84
C PRO A 123 9.44 11.76 21.61
N ALA A 124 9.87 11.09 22.69
CA ALA A 124 10.43 9.74 22.61
C ALA A 124 9.41 8.70 22.11
N SER A 125 8.12 8.99 22.25
CA SER A 125 7.02 8.17 21.73
C SER A 125 5.83 9.06 21.39
N THR A 126 5.14 8.77 20.28
CA THR A 126 3.90 9.45 19.92
C THR A 126 2.95 8.49 19.22
N SER A 127 1.67 8.55 19.55
CA SER A 127 0.65 7.84 18.80
C SER A 127 0.35 8.57 17.50
N PHE A 128 0.09 7.81 16.43
CA PHE A 128 -0.31 8.35 15.15
C PHE A 128 -1.62 7.71 14.69
N ASN A 129 -2.42 8.50 13.98
CA ASN A 129 -3.68 8.08 13.37
C ASN A 129 -3.88 8.90 12.10
N SER A 130 -3.40 8.36 11.00
CA SER A 130 -3.30 9.06 9.72
C SER A 130 -4.24 8.47 8.70
N LYS A 131 -4.81 9.31 7.84
CA LYS A 131 -5.67 8.83 6.76
C LYS A 131 -4.85 8.20 5.64
N PHE A 132 -5.34 7.09 5.12
CA PHE A 132 -4.89 6.47 3.88
C PHE A 132 -6.01 6.58 2.85
N SER A 133 -5.65 6.92 1.61
CA SER A 133 -6.57 6.81 0.47
C SER A 133 -5.84 6.34 -0.79
N SER A 134 -6.50 5.53 -1.61
CA SER A 134 -6.01 5.21 -2.94
C SER A 134 -7.13 5.05 -3.96
N VAL A 135 -6.82 5.34 -5.22
CA VAL A 135 -7.71 5.15 -6.38
C VAL A 135 -6.91 4.47 -7.47
N ASP A 136 -7.32 3.28 -7.88
CA ASP A 136 -6.65 2.50 -8.92
C ASP A 136 -7.61 2.23 -10.08
N LEU A 137 -7.12 2.41 -11.30
CA LEU A 137 -7.74 1.93 -12.53
C LEU A 137 -6.95 0.70 -13.00
N LEU A 138 -7.56 -0.46 -12.88
CA LEU A 138 -7.00 -1.75 -13.28
C LEU A 138 -7.63 -2.21 -14.59
N MET A 139 -6.86 -2.95 -15.38
CA MET A 139 -7.31 -3.66 -16.56
C MET A 139 -6.81 -5.10 -16.51
N TRP A 140 -7.74 -6.05 -16.61
CA TRP A 140 -7.44 -7.47 -16.78
C TRP A 140 -6.86 -7.71 -18.18
N GLY A 141 -5.70 -8.38 -18.22
CA GLY A 141 -5.04 -8.79 -19.43
C GLY A 141 -5.72 -9.95 -20.13
N LYS A 142 -5.09 -10.46 -21.19
CA LYS A 142 -5.47 -11.74 -21.81
C LYS A 142 -4.99 -12.94 -20.99
N SER A 143 -3.96 -12.73 -20.16
CA SER A 143 -3.52 -13.65 -19.11
C SER A 143 -4.24 -13.31 -17.80
N ASP A 144 -4.04 -14.13 -16.76
CA ASP A 144 -4.59 -13.89 -15.40
C ASP A 144 -3.94 -12.70 -14.68
N PHE A 145 -3.11 -11.94 -15.39
CA PHE A 145 -2.48 -10.73 -14.90
C PHE A 145 -3.41 -9.54 -15.10
N PHE A 146 -3.48 -8.68 -14.10
CA PHE A 146 -3.97 -7.33 -14.27
C PHE A 146 -2.81 -6.35 -14.29
N TYR A 147 -3.05 -5.21 -14.92
CA TYR A 147 -2.15 -4.06 -14.91
C TYR A 147 -2.99 -2.80 -14.78
N GLY A 148 -2.41 -1.74 -14.25
CA GLY A 148 -3.18 -0.55 -13.94
C GLY A 148 -2.33 0.67 -13.66
N VAL A 149 -3.04 1.75 -13.41
CA VAL A 149 -2.48 3.01 -12.92
C VAL A 149 -3.27 3.42 -11.68
N GLY A 150 -2.60 4.02 -10.71
CA GLY A 150 -3.24 4.36 -9.46
C GLY A 150 -2.60 5.56 -8.81
N TYR A 151 -3.33 6.09 -7.85
CA TYR A 151 -2.93 7.18 -6.98
C TYR A 151 -3.07 6.72 -5.54
N ALA A 152 -2.07 6.98 -4.70
CA ALA A 152 -2.15 6.77 -3.26
C ALA A 152 -1.73 8.05 -2.52
N SER A 153 -2.35 8.27 -1.35
CA SER A 153 -2.02 9.36 -0.44
C SER A 153 -2.17 8.90 0.99
N TYR A 154 -1.14 9.13 1.79
CA TYR A 154 -1.14 8.79 3.22
C TYR A 154 -0.15 9.67 3.97
N GLU A 155 -0.24 9.64 5.29
CA GLU A 155 0.69 10.31 6.20
C GLU A 155 1.21 9.28 7.19
N VAL A 156 2.51 9.28 7.47
CA VAL A 156 3.11 8.33 8.40
C VAL A 156 4.30 8.98 9.10
N PRO A 157 4.56 8.63 10.37
CA PRO A 157 5.79 9.05 11.01
C PRO A 157 7.03 8.51 10.30
N MET A 158 8.08 9.33 10.21
CA MET A 158 9.31 8.98 9.51
C MET A 158 10.55 9.49 10.24
N GLN A 159 11.63 8.73 10.14
CA GLN A 159 12.97 9.22 10.41
C GLN A 159 13.43 10.04 9.19
N VAL A 160 13.80 11.29 9.45
CA VAL A 160 14.39 12.18 8.46
C VAL A 160 15.89 12.14 8.64
N ASN A 161 16.58 11.36 7.80
CA ASN A 161 18.03 11.45 7.73
C ASN A 161 18.41 12.80 7.14
N THR A 162 19.56 13.32 7.55
CA THR A 162 20.09 14.57 7.03
C THR A 162 21.47 14.36 6.44
N GLU A 163 21.77 15.09 5.36
CA GLU A 163 23.07 15.06 4.70
C GLU A 163 23.61 16.48 4.56
N VAL A 164 24.93 16.60 4.71
CA VAL A 164 25.62 17.87 4.87
C VAL A 164 27.02 17.81 4.27
N LEU A 165 27.60 18.97 3.91
CA LEU A 165 29.00 19.03 3.52
C LEU A 165 29.90 19.17 4.75
N ASN A 166 30.92 18.32 4.84
CA ASN A 166 31.98 18.45 5.83
C ASN A 166 33.05 19.46 5.38
N GLY A 167 34.03 19.76 6.25
CA GLY A 167 35.11 20.71 5.94
C GLY A 167 36.01 20.32 4.78
N ALA A 168 35.97 19.06 4.32
CA ALA A 168 36.68 18.56 3.15
C ALA A 168 35.83 18.59 1.86
N GLY A 169 34.59 19.08 1.93
CA GLY A 169 33.66 19.09 0.79
C GLY A 169 33.02 17.73 0.48
N ASN A 170 33.13 16.75 1.38
CA ASN A 170 32.47 15.46 1.22
C ASN A 170 31.06 15.51 1.83
N ILE A 171 30.12 14.84 1.17
CA ILE A 171 28.78 14.61 1.71
C ILE A 171 28.88 13.59 2.83
N VAL A 172 28.46 13.99 4.03
CA VAL A 172 28.38 13.13 5.22
C VAL A 172 27.00 13.25 5.85
N TYR A 173 26.67 12.34 6.77
CA TYR A 173 25.43 12.41 7.51
C TYR A 173 25.48 13.46 8.62
N GLY A 174 24.39 14.22 8.72
CA GLY A 174 24.12 15.10 9.84
C GLY A 174 23.33 14.38 10.93
N ASN A 175 22.77 15.19 11.84
CA ASN A 175 21.88 14.67 12.88
C ASN A 175 20.50 14.37 12.27
N ALA A 176 20.05 13.13 12.41
CA ALA A 176 18.72 12.70 12.00
C ALA A 176 17.66 13.23 12.97
N VAL A 177 16.45 13.47 12.46
CA VAL A 177 15.33 13.96 13.26
C VAL A 177 14.06 13.15 12.99
N TYR A 178 13.09 13.31 13.88
CA TYR A 178 11.81 12.65 13.80
C TYR A 178 10.74 13.57 13.18
N ALA A 179 10.09 13.10 12.11
CA ALA A 179 8.90 13.71 11.53
C ALA A 179 7.65 12.92 11.95
N THR A 180 6.68 13.59 12.57
CA THR A 180 5.46 12.96 13.10
C THR A 180 4.44 12.60 12.01
N ASN A 181 4.44 13.33 10.90
CA ASN A 181 3.38 13.28 9.89
C ASN A 181 3.91 13.57 8.48
N ALA A 182 4.91 12.81 8.02
CA ALA A 182 5.41 12.95 6.66
C ALA A 182 4.33 12.50 5.67
N LYS A 183 4.02 13.36 4.70
CA LYS A 183 2.94 13.14 3.74
C LYS A 183 3.50 12.57 2.45
N VAL A 184 2.95 11.45 2.01
CA VAL A 184 3.29 10.82 0.75
C VAL A 184 2.09 10.89 -0.19
N LYS A 185 2.35 11.28 -1.43
CA LYS A 185 1.40 11.20 -2.55
C LYS A 185 2.11 10.57 -3.72
N SER A 186 1.56 9.54 -4.33
CA SER A 186 2.21 8.83 -5.43
C SER A 186 1.23 8.50 -6.54
N TYR A 187 1.76 8.51 -7.77
CA TYR A 187 1.16 7.91 -8.94
C TYR A 187 1.97 6.68 -9.32
N ALA A 188 1.31 5.53 -9.43
CA ALA A 188 1.98 4.26 -9.64
C ALA A 188 1.39 3.49 -10.80
N PHE A 189 2.24 2.72 -11.46
CA PHE A 189 1.82 1.59 -12.27
C PHE A 189 1.64 0.39 -11.35
N LEU A 190 0.58 -0.37 -11.61
CA LEU A 190 0.23 -1.56 -10.84
C LEU A 190 0.28 -2.77 -11.75
N PHE A 191 0.67 -3.91 -11.22
CA PHE A 191 0.43 -5.20 -11.84
C PHE A 191 0.32 -6.29 -10.80
N GLY A 192 -0.28 -7.41 -11.17
CA GLY A 192 -0.44 -8.51 -10.23
C GLY A 192 -1.30 -9.63 -10.79
N PHE A 193 -1.49 -10.67 -9.98
CA PHE A 193 -2.34 -11.82 -10.29
C PHE A 193 -2.78 -12.52 -9.00
N ASP A 194 -3.81 -13.37 -9.09
CA ASP A 194 -4.28 -14.21 -7.98
C ASP A 194 -4.69 -15.59 -8.52
N THR A 195 -3.86 -16.61 -8.27
CA THR A 195 -4.13 -17.97 -8.75
C THR A 195 -5.31 -18.64 -8.05
N MET A 196 -5.58 -18.29 -6.78
CA MET A 196 -6.71 -18.85 -6.03
C MET A 196 -8.03 -18.25 -6.53
N GLN A 197 -8.09 -16.94 -6.74
CA GLN A 197 -9.26 -16.28 -7.32
C GLN A 197 -9.53 -16.79 -8.75
N LYS A 198 -8.48 -17.05 -9.52
CA LYS A 198 -8.59 -17.70 -10.82
C LYS A 198 -9.23 -19.09 -10.69
N ALA A 199 -8.70 -19.94 -9.81
CA ALA A 199 -9.22 -21.30 -9.59
C ALA A 199 -10.67 -21.32 -9.09
N LEU A 200 -11.08 -20.31 -8.30
CA LEU A 200 -12.46 -20.13 -7.90
C LEU A 200 -13.38 -19.84 -9.10
N ARG A 201 -12.91 -19.07 -10.09
CA ARG A 201 -13.68 -18.69 -11.28
C ARG A 201 -13.69 -19.75 -12.37
N ASP A 202 -12.59 -20.47 -12.55
CA ASP A 202 -12.44 -21.50 -13.57
C ASP A 202 -13.22 -22.77 -13.24
N GLU A 203 -14.28 -23.07 -14.00
CA GLU A 203 -15.13 -24.23 -13.76
C GLU A 203 -14.38 -25.59 -13.78
N ALA A 204 -13.27 -25.68 -14.50
CA ALA A 204 -12.48 -26.90 -14.63
C ALA A 204 -11.56 -27.17 -13.42
N SER A 205 -11.24 -26.15 -12.61
CA SER A 205 -10.39 -26.33 -11.44
C SER A 205 -11.10 -27.10 -10.34
N ASN A 206 -10.50 -28.17 -9.81
CA ASN A 206 -11.03 -28.89 -8.65
C ASN A 206 -9.86 -29.56 -7.90
N GLY A 207 -9.93 -29.61 -6.58
CA GLY A 207 -8.85 -30.14 -5.73
C GLY A 207 -7.78 -29.11 -5.38
N PHE A 208 -6.57 -29.60 -5.08
CA PHE A 208 -5.48 -28.79 -4.55
C PHE A 208 -4.68 -28.07 -5.65
N GLY A 209 -4.18 -26.89 -5.32
CA GLY A 209 -3.29 -26.11 -6.18
C GLY A 209 -2.39 -25.15 -5.41
N PHE A 210 -1.50 -24.48 -6.14
CA PHE A 210 -0.57 -23.51 -5.58
C PHE A 210 -1.21 -22.11 -5.55
N TRP A 211 -1.25 -21.52 -4.35
CA TRP A 211 -1.70 -20.15 -4.18
C TRP A 211 -0.51 -19.20 -4.32
N ALA A 212 -0.52 -18.42 -5.39
CA ALA A 212 0.32 -17.26 -5.57
C ALA A 212 -0.57 -16.05 -5.84
N TYR A 213 -0.41 -15.04 -5.00
CA TYR A 213 -1.01 -13.73 -5.18
C TYR A 213 0.08 -12.69 -5.14
N THR A 214 0.04 -11.74 -6.08
CA THR A 214 0.88 -10.55 -6.03
C THR A 214 0.09 -9.33 -6.44
N GLN A 215 0.44 -8.21 -5.81
CA GLN A 215 0.10 -6.89 -6.29
C GLN A 215 1.29 -5.97 -6.05
N ASP A 216 1.97 -5.61 -7.13
CA ASP A 216 3.10 -4.70 -7.10
C ASP A 216 2.65 -3.33 -7.61
N ARG A 217 3.16 -2.28 -6.97
CA ARG A 217 3.05 -0.89 -7.38
C ARG A 217 4.44 -0.27 -7.43
N PHE A 218 4.76 0.34 -8.56
CA PHE A 218 5.95 1.15 -8.71
C PHE A 218 5.56 2.51 -9.27
N GLY A 219 6.04 3.57 -8.64
CA GLY A 219 5.52 4.90 -8.92
C GLY A 219 6.44 6.01 -8.56
N VAL A 220 5.97 7.21 -8.86
CA VAL A 220 6.63 8.47 -8.54
C VAL A 220 5.64 9.43 -7.91
N GLY A 221 6.14 10.37 -7.13
CA GLY A 221 5.30 11.17 -6.27
C GLY A 221 6.01 12.29 -5.55
N THR A 222 5.40 12.73 -4.47
CA THR A 222 5.95 13.73 -3.55
C THR A 222 5.96 13.19 -2.14
N LEU A 223 7.04 13.46 -1.42
CA LEU A 223 7.15 13.32 0.03
C LEU A 223 7.32 14.73 0.61
N GLU A 224 6.38 15.14 1.46
CA GLU A 224 6.34 16.45 2.08
C GLU A 224 6.54 16.30 3.59
N LEU A 225 7.55 16.99 4.12
CA LEU A 225 7.84 17.09 5.55
C LEU A 225 7.19 18.35 6.12
N SER A 226 6.74 18.27 7.38
CA SER A 226 6.16 19.42 8.07
C SER A 226 7.22 20.44 8.49
N ASP A 227 6.81 21.70 8.65
CA ASP A 227 7.70 22.77 9.12
C ASP A 227 8.37 22.43 10.46
N ASP A 228 7.66 21.77 11.38
CA ASP A 228 8.22 21.29 12.66
C ASP A 228 9.37 20.29 12.45
N ALA A 229 9.26 19.39 11.47
CA ALA A 229 10.36 18.48 11.14
C ALA A 229 11.56 19.22 10.55
N VAL A 230 11.33 20.25 9.74
CA VAL A 230 12.38 21.12 9.17
C VAL A 230 13.08 21.90 10.26
N ASP A 231 12.33 22.55 11.14
CA ASP A 231 12.86 23.36 12.25
C ASP A 231 13.71 22.49 13.19
N ARG A 232 13.27 21.27 13.48
CA ARG A 232 14.08 20.30 14.24
C ARG A 232 15.35 19.90 13.50
N ALA A 233 15.26 19.67 12.19
CA ALA A 233 16.42 19.29 11.37
C ALA A 233 17.48 20.41 11.37
N GLU A 234 17.07 21.66 11.18
CA GLU A 234 17.96 22.83 11.19
C GLU A 234 18.52 23.12 12.59
N THR A 235 17.70 23.00 13.64
CA THR A 235 18.14 23.16 15.03
C THR A 235 19.17 22.10 15.41
N SER A 236 18.96 20.86 14.98
CA SER A 236 19.88 19.75 15.23
C SER A 236 21.17 19.84 14.39
N ASN A 237 21.18 20.65 13.33
CA ASN A 237 22.32 20.85 12.43
C ASN A 237 22.66 22.34 12.33
N PRO A 238 23.25 22.93 13.39
CA PRO A 238 23.39 24.38 13.52
C PRO A 238 24.20 25.00 12.38
N GLY A 239 23.74 26.19 11.94
CA GLY A 239 24.36 26.90 10.81
C GLY A 239 23.96 26.38 9.44
N ARG A 240 22.99 25.45 9.37
CA ARG A 240 22.51 24.87 8.12
C ARG A 240 21.01 25.09 7.90
N LYS A 241 20.62 25.17 6.63
CA LYS A 241 19.24 25.39 6.18
C LYS A 241 18.80 24.29 5.22
N ALA A 242 17.59 23.78 5.43
CA ALA A 242 17.00 22.76 4.58
C ALA A 242 16.79 23.32 3.18
N MET A 243 17.33 22.64 2.16
CA MET A 243 17.19 23.09 0.77
C MET A 243 15.76 22.91 0.24
N SER A 244 15.08 21.84 0.66
CA SER A 244 13.67 21.60 0.38
C SER A 244 13.09 20.63 1.40
N HIS A 245 11.81 20.82 1.74
CA HIS A 245 10.99 19.90 2.52
C HIS A 245 9.89 19.24 1.69
N ASN A 246 9.77 19.61 0.41
CA ASN A 246 8.91 18.95 -0.57
C ASN A 246 9.81 18.24 -1.59
N LEU A 247 9.88 16.92 -1.46
CA LEU A 247 10.81 16.06 -2.18
C LEU A 247 10.02 15.30 -3.26
N PHE A 248 10.55 15.26 -4.49
CA PHE A 248 10.09 14.27 -5.44
C PHE A 248 10.51 12.88 -4.91
N SER A 249 9.69 11.85 -5.09
CA SER A 249 9.96 10.53 -4.53
C SER A 249 9.58 9.41 -5.48
N GLY A 250 10.33 8.31 -5.41
CA GLY A 250 9.93 7.01 -5.91
C GLY A 250 9.19 6.24 -4.83
N MET A 251 8.24 5.42 -5.25
CA MET A 251 7.51 4.52 -4.35
C MET A 251 7.52 3.11 -4.92
N VAL A 252 7.77 2.13 -4.05
CA VAL A 252 7.55 0.71 -4.31
C VAL A 252 6.65 0.19 -3.20
N ASP A 253 5.53 -0.41 -3.57
CA ASP A 253 4.60 -1.12 -2.68
C ASP A 253 4.40 -2.51 -3.28
N TYR A 254 4.56 -3.56 -2.50
CA TYR A 254 4.39 -4.94 -2.95
C TYR A 254 3.58 -5.72 -1.93
N ASP A 255 2.69 -6.56 -2.44
CA ASP A 255 2.00 -7.61 -1.72
C ASP A 255 2.33 -8.95 -2.38
N LEU A 256 2.71 -9.95 -1.60
CA LEU A 256 2.99 -11.32 -2.05
C LEU A 256 2.37 -12.31 -1.07
N THR A 257 1.54 -13.23 -1.56
CA THR A 257 1.11 -14.40 -0.79
C THR A 257 1.52 -15.66 -1.52
N LEU A 258 2.18 -16.56 -0.81
CA LEU A 258 2.53 -17.90 -1.29
C LEU A 258 1.90 -18.95 -0.39
N GLY A 259 1.33 -20.00 -0.97
CA GLY A 259 0.67 -21.05 -0.19
C GLY A 259 0.01 -22.13 -1.03
N MET A 260 -1.00 -22.75 -0.46
CA MET A 260 -1.80 -23.78 -1.10
C MET A 260 -3.26 -23.38 -1.04
N TYR A 261 -4.02 -23.80 -2.05
CA TYR A 261 -5.47 -23.74 -2.00
C TYR A 261 -6.08 -25.11 -2.30
N TRP A 262 -7.34 -25.26 -1.93
CA TRP A 262 -8.23 -26.34 -2.31
C TRP A 262 -9.51 -25.75 -2.89
N THR A 263 -9.97 -26.26 -4.03
CA THR A 263 -11.24 -25.87 -4.65
C THR A 263 -12.20 -27.06 -4.73
N ALA A 264 -13.50 -26.80 -4.62
CA ALA A 264 -14.53 -27.81 -4.82
C ALA A 264 -15.85 -27.24 -5.36
N ASN A 265 -16.63 -28.14 -5.95
CA ASN A 265 -17.94 -27.85 -6.53
C ASN A 265 -19.03 -28.60 -5.75
N PRO A 266 -19.35 -28.19 -4.50
CA PRO A 266 -20.32 -28.89 -3.66
C PRO A 266 -21.73 -28.94 -4.28
N LYS A 267 -22.07 -27.99 -5.17
CA LYS A 267 -23.31 -27.99 -5.97
C LYS A 267 -23.00 -27.50 -7.38
N LYS A 268 -23.82 -27.88 -8.37
CA LYS A 268 -23.66 -27.48 -9.80
C LYS A 268 -23.52 -25.96 -10.04
N LYS A 269 -23.96 -25.13 -9.10
CA LYS A 269 -23.90 -23.67 -9.19
C LYS A 269 -23.06 -23.01 -8.09
N ALA A 270 -22.42 -23.78 -7.22
CA ALA A 270 -21.64 -23.21 -6.12
C ALA A 270 -20.22 -23.76 -6.15
N ARG A 271 -19.24 -22.87 -6.11
CA ARG A 271 -17.81 -23.20 -6.03
C ARG A 271 -17.24 -22.65 -4.74
N VAL A 272 -16.38 -23.42 -4.10
CA VAL A 272 -15.69 -23.03 -2.85
C VAL A 272 -14.19 -23.10 -3.09
N ALA A 273 -13.45 -22.14 -2.56
CA ALA A 273 -12.01 -22.15 -2.48
C ALA A 273 -11.57 -21.92 -1.03
N LEU A 274 -10.66 -22.74 -0.53
CA LEU A 274 -10.02 -22.60 0.77
C LEU A 274 -8.51 -22.47 0.56
N GLY A 275 -7.88 -21.46 1.14
CA GLY A 275 -6.47 -21.14 0.99
C GLY A 275 -5.78 -21.04 2.34
N LEU A 276 -4.56 -21.55 2.40
CA LEU A 276 -3.63 -21.34 3.51
C LEU A 276 -2.30 -20.90 2.90
N GLY A 277 -1.77 -19.77 3.35
CA GLY A 277 -0.53 -19.23 2.84
C GLY A 277 0.20 -18.35 3.83
N TYR A 278 1.26 -17.74 3.35
CA TYR A 278 2.07 -16.76 4.05
C TYR A 278 2.16 -15.50 3.20
N MET A 279 1.77 -14.38 3.79
CA MET A 279 1.77 -13.06 3.17
C MET A 279 3.04 -12.31 3.56
N PHE A 280 3.63 -11.61 2.60
CA PHE A 280 4.66 -10.60 2.76
C PHE A 280 4.18 -9.34 2.04
N SER A 281 4.09 -8.24 2.76
CA SER A 281 3.84 -6.93 2.15
C SER A 281 4.94 -5.97 2.56
N GLY A 282 5.31 -5.05 1.69
CA GLY A 282 6.28 -4.02 2.03
C GLY A 282 6.08 -2.77 1.19
N GLU A 283 6.44 -1.65 1.78
CA GLU A 283 6.37 -0.33 1.16
C GLU A 283 7.68 0.43 1.42
N MET A 284 8.19 1.05 0.38
CA MET A 284 9.36 1.89 0.42
C MET A 284 9.10 3.20 -0.31
N VAL A 285 9.56 4.29 0.28
CA VAL A 285 9.60 5.60 -0.38
C VAL A 285 11.04 6.08 -0.45
N VAL A 286 11.50 6.39 -1.66
CA VAL A 286 12.85 6.86 -1.93
C VAL A 286 12.77 8.31 -2.42
N PRO A 287 13.11 9.31 -1.59
CA PRO A 287 13.12 10.70 -2.02
C PRO A 287 14.28 10.92 -3.00
N TRP A 288 13.95 11.50 -4.14
CA TRP A 288 14.85 12.04 -5.13
C TRP A 288 14.67 13.56 -5.14
N GLY A 289 15.40 14.26 -4.28
CA GLY A 289 15.18 15.70 -4.12
C GLY A 289 16.22 16.37 -3.24
N GLY A 290 16.12 17.69 -3.13
CA GLY A 290 17.02 18.54 -2.35
C GLY A 290 18.22 19.08 -3.12
N GLY A 291 18.54 18.55 -4.31
CA GLY A 291 19.69 19.02 -5.10
C GLY A 291 21.04 18.51 -4.60
N GLN A 292 22.10 18.93 -5.29
CA GLN A 292 23.47 18.64 -4.87
C GLN A 292 23.88 19.66 -3.80
N LEU A 293 24.44 19.18 -2.69
CA LEU A 293 25.04 20.07 -1.71
C LEU A 293 26.25 20.78 -2.34
N THR A 294 26.23 22.11 -2.38
CA THR A 294 27.28 22.97 -2.94
C THR A 294 27.98 23.83 -1.89
N ASP A 295 27.36 24.05 -0.74
CA ASP A 295 27.94 24.84 0.35
C ASP A 295 27.63 24.27 1.75
N SER A 296 28.45 24.63 2.74
CA SER A 296 28.36 24.09 4.10
C SER A 296 27.15 24.57 4.90
N SER A 297 26.42 25.59 4.42
CA SER A 297 25.19 26.09 5.02
C SER A 297 23.95 25.33 4.55
N GLN A 298 24.10 24.38 3.63
CA GLN A 298 22.98 23.57 3.14
C GLN A 298 22.77 22.30 3.96
N LEU A 299 21.50 21.91 4.07
CA LEU A 299 21.03 20.67 4.68
C LEU A 299 20.12 19.95 3.67
N ARG A 300 20.45 18.70 3.34
CA ARG A 300 19.58 17.84 2.53
C ARG A 300 18.80 16.92 3.45
N LEU A 301 17.49 16.81 3.21
CA LEU A 301 16.59 15.93 3.94
C LEU A 301 16.37 14.65 3.11
N ALA A 302 16.60 13.49 3.71
CA ALA A 302 16.56 12.18 3.05
C ALA A 302 15.76 11.14 3.86
N PRO A 303 14.44 11.35 4.06
CA PRO A 303 13.57 10.36 4.70
C PRO A 303 13.38 9.14 3.80
N MET A 304 13.95 7.99 4.18
CA MET A 304 13.89 6.75 3.38
C MET A 304 13.14 5.63 4.14
N PRO A 305 11.84 5.81 4.41
CA PRO A 305 11.09 4.82 5.17
C PRO A 305 11.01 3.49 4.40
N TYR A 306 11.17 2.40 5.14
CA TYR A 306 10.82 1.08 4.70
C TYR A 306 9.94 0.43 5.78
N ILE A 307 8.72 0.04 5.41
CA ILE A 307 7.77 -0.60 6.31
C ILE A 307 7.39 -1.92 5.67
N TYR A 308 7.46 -3.00 6.43
CA TYR A 308 7.04 -4.30 5.94
C TYR A 308 6.27 -5.07 6.99
N ARG A 309 5.46 -5.99 6.51
CA ARG A 309 4.66 -6.87 7.35
C ARG A 309 4.59 -8.26 6.76
N HIS A 310 4.45 -9.25 7.62
CA HIS A 310 4.29 -10.62 7.15
C HIS A 310 3.54 -11.49 8.16
N GLY A 311 2.88 -12.53 7.68
CA GLY A 311 2.07 -13.38 8.53
C GLY A 311 1.38 -14.52 7.78
N VAL A 312 0.84 -15.46 8.55
CA VAL A 312 0.01 -16.53 8.00
C VAL A 312 -1.32 -15.93 7.55
N VAL A 313 -1.83 -16.38 6.41
CA VAL A 313 -3.15 -15.99 5.90
C VAL A 313 -3.97 -17.22 5.58
N MET A 314 -5.22 -17.20 6.02
CA MET A 314 -6.24 -18.15 5.63
C MET A 314 -7.29 -17.43 4.81
N LYS A 315 -7.78 -18.04 3.74
CA LYS A 315 -8.83 -17.45 2.89
C LYS A 315 -9.89 -18.50 2.58
N ALA A 316 -11.16 -18.14 2.67
CA ALA A 316 -12.27 -18.94 2.22
C ALA A 316 -13.13 -18.08 1.30
N SER A 317 -13.41 -18.56 0.09
CA SER A 317 -14.22 -17.86 -0.89
C SER A 317 -15.25 -18.79 -1.51
N VAL A 318 -16.42 -18.26 -1.83
CA VAL A 318 -17.52 -18.99 -2.46
C VAL A 318 -18.05 -18.15 -3.63
N LYS A 319 -18.34 -18.81 -4.76
CA LYS A 319 -18.96 -18.21 -5.95
C LYS A 319 -20.26 -18.95 -6.26
N TRP A 320 -21.33 -18.22 -6.62
CA TRP A 320 -22.61 -18.79 -7.09
C TRP A 320 -23.36 -17.94 -8.10
#